data_AF-A0A932KDB9-F1
#
_entry.id   AF-A0A932KDB9-F1
#
_cell.length_a   1.000
_cell.length_b   1.000
_cell.length_c   1.000
_cell.angle_alpha   90.00
_cell.angle_beta   90.00
_cell.angle_gamma   90.00
#
_symmetry.space_group_name_H-M   'P 1'
#
loop_
_entity.id
_entity.type
_entity.pdbx_description
1 polymer ?
#
loop_
_entity_poly.entity_id
_entity_poly.type
_entity_poly.pdbx_seq_one_letter_code
_entity_poly.pdbx_strand_id
1 'polypeptide(L)'
;MFKLFGVLLIINALVATAWWTLGENPHKSWAFGVCLAAMFAGAFLILQDRATEITIKGVGTIKSAAEQATTDAKAIAELRDRMQAQSATVDLVAQQATGAANLAQELSQKTNAAESKLHEVDEALTSARRELEEIDKITEFTRIVVAAQNGDREAFDRLGHYASEQSDLSRLAADAYVGICSTYGGVIEPGFLNLSSPSDLESLARDKVREFYVSLPSIYHAHAVHIIWKREDIPKDDRLEFLASVLQSDPSLTATLYAGKFLAADTGLKWEPSVLTPLGTQRGLAQRQGGDGVCAKSPPPRLSAFLLLLGYAVADALKVLEDPS
;
A
#
# COMPACT_ATOMS: atom_id res chain seq x y z
N MET A 1 -71.54 -35.84 -31.39
CA MET A 1 -72.57 -36.07 -30.35
C MET A 1 -72.83 -37.56 -30.08
N PHE A 2 -72.89 -38.44 -31.08
CA PHE A 2 -73.18 -39.88 -30.90
C PHE A 2 -72.21 -40.65 -29.98
N LYS A 3 -70.92 -40.28 -29.95
CA LYS A 3 -69.93 -40.88 -29.01
C LYS A 3 -70.33 -40.70 -27.55
N LEU A 4 -70.86 -39.53 -27.21
CA LEU A 4 -71.28 -39.20 -25.85
C LEU A 4 -72.49 -40.05 -25.45
N PHE A 5 -73.45 -40.24 -26.36
CA PHE A 5 -74.58 -41.17 -26.17
C PHE A 5 -74.14 -42.64 -26.03
N GLY A 6 -73.18 -43.10 -26.83
CA GLY A 6 -72.65 -44.46 -26.74
C GLY A 6 -71.98 -44.75 -25.39
N VAL A 7 -71.16 -43.82 -24.90
CA VAL A 7 -70.52 -43.94 -23.57
C VAL A 7 -71.57 -43.94 -22.46
N LEU A 8 -72.57 -43.06 -22.54
CA LEU A 8 -73.64 -42.96 -21.54
C LEU A 8 -74.48 -44.24 -21.49
N LEU A 9 -74.72 -44.88 -22.63
CA LEU A 9 -75.46 -46.15 -22.74
C LEU A 9 -74.69 -47.30 -22.09
N ILE A 10 -73.37 -47.39 -22.30
CA ILE A 10 -72.50 -48.40 -21.66
C ILE A 10 -72.51 -48.23 -20.14
N ILE A 11 -72.34 -47.01 -19.65
CA ILE A 11 -72.33 -46.73 -18.21
C ILE A 11 -73.67 -47.09 -17.58
N ASN A 12 -74.80 -46.72 -18.20
CA ASN A 12 -76.12 -47.07 -17.68
C ASN A 12 -76.36 -48.59 -17.66
N ALA A 13 -75.90 -49.32 -18.68
CA ALA A 13 -76.02 -50.77 -18.72
C ALA A 13 -75.24 -51.44 -17.58
N LEU A 14 -74.03 -50.96 -17.27
CA LEU A 14 -73.20 -51.46 -16.18
C LEU A 14 -73.80 -51.15 -14.79
N VAL A 15 -74.31 -49.94 -14.59
CA VAL A 15 -74.96 -49.56 -13.32
C VAL A 15 -76.24 -50.35 -13.10
N ALA A 16 -77.08 -50.49 -14.15
CA ALA A 16 -78.32 -51.26 -14.07
C ALA A 16 -78.06 -52.75 -13.77
N THR A 17 -77.02 -53.34 -14.36
CA THR A 17 -76.66 -54.73 -14.04
C THR A 17 -76.07 -54.89 -12.66
N ALA A 18 -75.18 -54.00 -12.21
CA ALA A 18 -74.64 -54.05 -10.86
C ALA A 18 -75.75 -53.95 -9.80
N TRP A 19 -76.72 -53.05 -10.00
CA TRP A 19 -77.89 -52.95 -9.13
C TRP A 19 -78.74 -54.22 -9.14
N TRP A 20 -78.96 -54.82 -10.32
CA TRP A 20 -79.79 -56.01 -10.46
C TRP A 20 -79.15 -57.28 -9.86
N THR A 21 -77.81 -57.40 -9.92
CA THR A 21 -77.10 -58.57 -9.39
C THR A 21 -76.99 -58.57 -7.86
N LEU A 22 -77.01 -57.39 -7.25
CA LEU A 22 -77.05 -57.19 -5.80
C LEU A 22 -78.44 -57.46 -5.17
N GLY A 23 -79.53 -57.39 -5.95
CA GLY A 23 -80.87 -57.76 -5.50
C GLY A 23 -81.12 -59.28 -5.47
N GLU A 24 -81.95 -59.75 -4.55
CA GLU A 24 -82.39 -61.17 -4.44
C GLU A 24 -83.42 -61.56 -5.52
N ASN A 25 -83.16 -61.22 -6.78
CA ASN A 25 -84.06 -61.54 -7.89
C ASN A 25 -83.74 -62.93 -8.50
N PRO A 26 -84.76 -63.77 -8.76
CA PRO A 26 -84.57 -65.17 -9.20
C PRO A 26 -84.09 -65.34 -10.66
N HIS A 27 -84.04 -64.28 -11.47
CA HIS A 27 -83.69 -64.35 -12.90
C HIS A 27 -82.35 -63.69 -13.24
N LYS A 28 -81.29 -64.04 -12.50
CA LYS A 28 -79.95 -63.41 -12.64
C LYS A 28 -79.28 -63.64 -14.00
N SER A 29 -79.58 -64.76 -14.67
CA SER A 29 -78.99 -65.11 -15.97
C SER A 29 -79.45 -64.22 -17.13
N TRP A 30 -80.67 -63.68 -17.08
CA TRP A 30 -81.20 -62.86 -18.18
C TRP A 30 -80.65 -61.43 -18.18
N ALA A 31 -80.37 -60.87 -17.00
CA ALA A 31 -79.78 -59.53 -16.85
C ALA A 31 -78.41 -59.42 -17.53
N PHE A 32 -77.62 -60.49 -17.52
CA PHE A 32 -76.31 -60.51 -18.18
C PHE A 32 -76.43 -60.41 -19.70
N GLY A 33 -77.42 -61.08 -20.31
CA GLY A 33 -77.65 -61.04 -21.75
C GLY A 33 -78.04 -59.64 -22.25
N VAL A 34 -78.91 -58.94 -21.52
CA VAL A 34 -79.32 -57.58 -21.86
C VAL A 34 -78.15 -56.59 -21.77
N CYS A 35 -77.28 -56.75 -20.76
CA CYS A 35 -76.10 -55.90 -20.61
C CYS A 35 -75.08 -56.09 -21.72
N LEU A 36 -74.84 -57.35 -22.11
CA LEU A 36 -73.91 -57.66 -23.18
C LEU A 36 -74.37 -57.03 -24.50
N ALA A 37 -75.66 -57.16 -24.83
CA ALA A 37 -76.25 -56.53 -26.02
C ALA A 37 -76.14 -55.00 -25.99
N ALA A 38 -76.39 -54.37 -24.84
CA ALA A 38 -76.23 -52.93 -24.67
C ALA A 38 -74.78 -52.46 -24.83
N MET A 39 -73.80 -53.21 -24.31
CA MET A 39 -72.38 -52.92 -24.51
C MET A 39 -71.97 -52.99 -25.99
N PHE A 40 -72.43 -54.00 -26.72
CA PHE A 40 -72.16 -54.12 -28.16
C PHE A 40 -72.79 -52.97 -28.95
N ALA A 41 -74.02 -52.58 -28.65
CA ALA A 41 -74.68 -51.45 -29.28
C ALA A 41 -73.95 -50.11 -29.01
N GLY A 42 -73.51 -49.90 -27.77
CA GLY A 42 -72.73 -48.72 -27.39
C GLY A 42 -71.36 -48.67 -28.06
N ALA A 43 -70.65 -49.81 -28.12
CA ALA A 43 -69.36 -49.92 -28.81
C ALA A 43 -69.51 -49.66 -30.33
N PHE A 44 -70.58 -50.18 -30.95
CA PHE A 44 -70.88 -49.95 -32.36
C PHE A 44 -71.09 -48.46 -32.66
N LEU A 45 -71.82 -47.74 -31.80
CA LEU A 45 -72.01 -46.29 -31.94
C LEU A 45 -70.71 -45.48 -31.80
N ILE A 46 -69.76 -45.94 -30.98
CA ILE A 46 -68.45 -45.30 -30.84
C ILE A 46 -67.57 -45.57 -32.09
N LEU A 47 -67.69 -46.76 -32.68
CA LEU A 47 -66.89 -47.21 -33.82
C LEU A 47 -67.43 -46.75 -35.18
N GLN A 48 -68.70 -46.33 -35.29
CA GLN A 48 -69.27 -45.81 -36.55
C GLN A 48 -68.45 -44.63 -37.13
N ASP A 49 -67.88 -43.77 -36.28
CA ASP A 49 -67.04 -42.64 -36.73
C ASP A 49 -65.63 -43.06 -37.20
N ARG A 50 -65.22 -44.33 -37.05
CA ARG A 50 -63.94 -44.84 -37.60
C ARG A 50 -64.13 -45.75 -38.81
N ALA A 51 -65.36 -46.15 -39.15
CA ALA A 51 -65.63 -47.06 -40.26
C ALA A 51 -65.96 -46.34 -41.59
N THR A 52 -66.17 -45.02 -41.60
CA THR A 52 -66.56 -44.27 -42.82
C THR A 52 -65.41 -43.69 -43.63
N GLU A 53 -64.16 -44.04 -43.34
CA GLU A 53 -63.03 -43.68 -44.20
C GLU A 53 -62.19 -44.92 -44.53
N ILE A 54 -62.82 -45.94 -45.11
CA ILE A 54 -62.13 -47.04 -45.79
C ILE A 54 -62.75 -47.27 -47.18
N THR A 55 -62.03 -46.72 -48.15
CA THR A 55 -61.88 -47.17 -49.55
C THR A 55 -63.10 -47.22 -50.47
N ILE A 56 -63.14 -46.27 -51.40
CA ILE A 56 -63.74 -46.47 -52.72
C ILE A 56 -62.84 -47.45 -53.49
N LYS A 57 -63.29 -48.71 -53.55
CA LYS A 57 -62.73 -49.76 -54.40
C LYS A 57 -63.18 -49.48 -55.84
N GLY A 58 -62.27 -49.13 -56.74
CA GLY A 58 -62.51 -49.42 -58.16
C GLY A 58 -61.85 -48.57 -59.23
N VAL A 59 -61.59 -47.27 -59.05
CA VAL A 59 -61.10 -46.43 -60.20
C VAL A 59 -60.12 -45.31 -59.80
N GLY A 60 -59.63 -45.24 -58.56
CA GLY A 60 -58.84 -44.09 -58.07
C GLY A 60 -57.47 -44.38 -57.45
N THR A 61 -57.03 -45.64 -57.38
CA THR A 61 -55.83 -46.04 -56.61
C THR A 61 -54.51 -45.52 -57.17
N ILE A 62 -54.43 -45.24 -58.47
CA ILE A 62 -53.23 -44.60 -59.04
C ILE A 62 -53.23 -43.10 -58.73
N LYS A 63 -54.40 -42.47 -58.65
CA LYS A 63 -54.51 -41.04 -58.40
C LYS A 63 -54.25 -40.70 -56.92
N SER A 64 -54.78 -41.47 -55.97
CA SER A 64 -54.50 -41.22 -54.54
C SER A 64 -53.07 -41.61 -54.15
N ALA A 65 -52.50 -42.67 -54.71
CA ALA A 65 -51.09 -43.01 -54.47
C ALA A 65 -50.14 -41.99 -55.11
N ALA A 66 -50.47 -41.47 -56.30
CA ALA A 66 -49.72 -40.36 -56.90
C ALA A 66 -49.87 -39.05 -56.09
N GLU A 67 -51.07 -38.74 -55.60
CA GLU A 67 -51.35 -37.54 -54.81
C GLU A 67 -50.69 -37.61 -53.42
N GLN A 68 -50.65 -38.79 -52.81
CA GLN A 68 -49.93 -39.04 -51.57
C GLN A 68 -48.41 -39.03 -51.77
N ALA A 69 -47.90 -39.64 -52.85
CA ALA A 69 -46.48 -39.52 -53.21
C ALA A 69 -46.08 -38.06 -53.52
N THR A 70 -46.98 -37.25 -54.09
CA THR A 70 -46.75 -35.82 -54.34
C THR A 70 -46.76 -35.03 -53.02
N THR A 71 -47.59 -35.43 -52.06
CA THR A 71 -47.66 -34.81 -50.73
C THR A 71 -46.42 -35.16 -49.91
N ASP A 72 -45.97 -36.41 -49.93
CA ASP A 72 -44.74 -36.86 -49.28
C ASP A 72 -43.51 -36.21 -49.93
N ALA A 73 -43.47 -36.11 -51.26
CA ALA A 73 -42.39 -35.39 -51.96
C ALA A 73 -42.33 -33.90 -51.57
N LYS A 74 -43.49 -33.23 -51.40
CA LYS A 74 -43.55 -31.86 -50.88
C LYS A 74 -43.09 -31.77 -49.42
N ALA A 75 -43.50 -32.71 -48.57
CA ALA A 75 -43.08 -32.74 -47.17
C ALA A 75 -41.57 -32.98 -47.03
N ILE A 76 -40.99 -33.86 -47.85
CA ILE A 76 -39.54 -34.12 -47.90
C ILE A 76 -38.79 -32.89 -48.43
N ALA A 77 -39.31 -32.22 -49.45
CA ALA A 77 -38.72 -30.98 -49.95
C ALA A 77 -38.71 -29.88 -48.87
N GLU A 78 -39.81 -29.70 -48.14
CA GLU A 78 -39.92 -28.73 -47.05
C GLU A 78 -38.98 -29.08 -45.86
N LEU A 79 -38.82 -30.38 -45.55
CA LEU A 79 -37.89 -30.86 -44.53
C LEU A 79 -36.43 -30.62 -44.94
N ARG A 80 -36.10 -30.83 -46.21
CA ARG A 80 -34.78 -30.54 -46.76
C ARG A 80 -34.49 -29.03 -46.70
N ASP A 81 -35.44 -28.20 -47.08
CA ASP A 81 -35.30 -26.73 -47.02
C ASP A 81 -35.11 -26.27 -45.56
N ARG A 82 -35.86 -26.84 -44.60
CA ARG A 82 -35.67 -26.58 -43.16
C ARG A 82 -34.33 -27.04 -42.64
N MET A 83 -33.85 -28.22 -43.04
CA MET A 83 -32.53 -28.72 -42.63
C MET A 83 -31.40 -27.84 -43.19
N GLN A 84 -31.51 -27.38 -44.44
CA GLN A 84 -30.55 -26.41 -45.00
C GLN A 84 -30.60 -25.06 -44.28
N ALA A 85 -31.79 -24.58 -43.91
CA ALA A 85 -31.91 -23.36 -43.11
C ALA A 85 -31.32 -23.52 -41.70
N GLN A 86 -31.50 -24.69 -41.07
CA GLN A 86 -30.91 -25.00 -39.77
C GLN A 86 -29.39 -25.20 -39.84
N SER A 87 -28.85 -25.81 -40.89
CA SER A 87 -27.40 -25.96 -41.03
C SER A 87 -26.69 -24.62 -41.11
N ALA A 88 -27.25 -23.67 -41.86
CA ALA A 88 -26.73 -22.29 -41.92
C ALA A 88 -26.77 -21.60 -40.55
N THR A 89 -27.76 -21.92 -39.71
CA THR A 89 -27.85 -21.40 -38.34
C THR A 89 -26.80 -22.04 -37.42
N VAL A 90 -26.55 -23.35 -37.57
CA VAL A 90 -25.51 -24.06 -36.80
C VAL A 90 -24.13 -23.52 -37.14
N ASP A 91 -23.84 -23.27 -38.42
CA ASP A 91 -22.56 -22.69 -38.85
C ASP A 91 -22.35 -21.29 -38.27
N LEU A 92 -23.40 -20.45 -38.26
CA LEU A 92 -23.35 -19.13 -37.63
C LEU A 92 -23.08 -19.21 -36.13
N VAL A 93 -23.74 -20.13 -35.41
CA VAL A 93 -23.53 -20.36 -33.98
C VAL A 93 -22.10 -20.86 -33.72
N ALA A 94 -21.59 -21.77 -34.53
CA ALA A 94 -20.22 -22.27 -34.42
C ALA A 94 -19.19 -21.15 -34.66
N GLN A 95 -19.43 -20.27 -35.64
CA GLN A 95 -18.59 -19.11 -35.91
C GLN A 95 -18.62 -18.11 -34.74
N GLN A 96 -19.80 -17.84 -34.17
CA GLN A 96 -19.95 -16.98 -33.00
C GLN A 96 -19.27 -17.57 -31.76
N ALA A 97 -19.40 -18.87 -31.53
CA ALA A 97 -18.75 -19.57 -30.42
C ALA A 97 -17.21 -19.51 -30.55
N THR A 98 -16.69 -19.70 -31.78
CA THR A 98 -15.26 -19.57 -32.06
C THR A 98 -14.78 -18.13 -31.83
N GLY A 99 -15.56 -17.14 -32.27
CA GLY A 99 -15.27 -15.72 -32.02
C GLY A 99 -15.24 -15.37 -30.53
N ALA A 100 -16.22 -15.86 -29.76
CA ALA A 100 -16.29 -15.66 -28.32
C ALA A 100 -15.13 -16.34 -27.58
N ALA A 101 -14.74 -17.56 -28.00
CA ALA A 101 -13.60 -18.27 -27.43
C ALA A 101 -12.29 -17.51 -27.66
N ASN A 102 -12.06 -17.00 -28.88
CA ASN A 102 -10.88 -16.20 -29.21
C ASN A 102 -10.83 -14.90 -28.39
N LEU A 103 -11.98 -14.21 -28.26
CA LEU A 103 -12.07 -12.99 -27.46
C LEU A 103 -11.82 -13.25 -25.98
N ALA A 104 -12.35 -14.36 -25.43
CA ALA A 104 -12.10 -14.75 -24.05
C ALA A 104 -10.63 -15.07 -23.80
N GLN A 105 -9.96 -15.73 -24.75
CA GLN A 105 -8.53 -16.00 -24.68
C GLN A 105 -7.70 -14.72 -24.74
N GLU A 106 -8.02 -13.80 -25.65
CA GLU A 106 -7.35 -12.50 -25.74
C GLU A 106 -7.54 -11.68 -24.46
N LEU A 107 -8.75 -11.67 -23.91
CA LEU A 107 -9.05 -10.98 -22.66
C LEU A 107 -8.26 -11.60 -21.50
N SER A 108 -8.22 -12.93 -21.39
CA SER A 108 -7.43 -13.63 -20.38
C SER A 108 -5.94 -13.27 -20.48
N GLN A 109 -5.37 -13.25 -21.69
CA GLN A 109 -3.98 -12.84 -21.90
C GLN A 109 -3.72 -11.38 -21.50
N LYS A 110 -4.63 -10.47 -21.88
CA LYS A 110 -4.53 -9.05 -21.51
C LYS A 110 -4.68 -8.83 -20.01
N THR A 111 -5.57 -9.55 -19.33
CA THR A 111 -5.73 -9.51 -17.88
C THR A 111 -4.46 -9.99 -17.19
N ASN A 112 -3.90 -11.14 -17.59
CA ASN A 112 -2.65 -11.65 -17.01
C ASN A 112 -1.47 -10.68 -17.24
N ALA A 113 -1.40 -10.06 -18.42
CA ALA A 113 -0.37 -9.05 -18.72
C ALA A 113 -0.56 -7.78 -17.88
N ALA A 114 -1.80 -7.36 -17.63
CA ALA A 114 -2.11 -6.22 -16.78
C ALA A 114 -1.77 -6.52 -15.31
N GLU A 115 -2.09 -7.71 -14.80
CA GLU A 115 -1.73 -8.15 -13.44
C GLU A 115 -0.20 -8.20 -13.25
N SER A 116 0.53 -8.74 -14.23
CA SER A 116 2.01 -8.76 -14.19
C SER A 116 2.58 -7.35 -14.12
N LYS A 117 2.07 -6.42 -14.96
CA LYS A 117 2.51 -5.02 -14.93
C LYS A 117 2.16 -4.32 -13.62
N LEU A 118 1.00 -4.63 -13.04
CA LEU A 118 0.60 -4.08 -11.76
C LEU A 118 1.56 -4.53 -10.65
N HIS A 119 1.96 -5.80 -10.65
CA HIS A 119 2.96 -6.32 -9.72
C HIS A 119 4.33 -5.63 -9.88
N GLU A 120 4.80 -5.45 -11.11
CA GLU A 120 6.05 -4.72 -11.39
C GLU A 120 6.00 -3.27 -10.87
N VAL A 121 4.86 -2.59 -11.04
CA VAL A 121 4.66 -1.23 -10.53
C VAL A 121 4.66 -1.22 -8.99
N ASP A 122 4.03 -2.19 -8.34
CA ASP A 122 3.99 -2.28 -6.87
C ASP A 122 5.39 -2.56 -6.28
N GLU A 123 6.19 -3.41 -6.93
CA GLU A 123 7.59 -3.65 -6.54
C GLU A 123 8.44 -2.38 -6.70
N ALA A 124 8.32 -1.70 -7.83
CA ALA A 124 9.03 -0.44 -8.08
C ALA A 124 8.64 0.64 -7.07
N LEU A 125 7.35 0.76 -6.75
CA LEU A 125 6.83 1.71 -5.77
C LEU A 125 7.34 1.40 -4.35
N THR A 126 7.42 0.12 -3.99
CA THR A 126 7.99 -0.33 -2.71
C THR A 126 9.48 -0.01 -2.63
N SER A 127 10.24 -0.22 -3.71
CA SER A 127 11.67 0.14 -3.77
C SER A 127 11.87 1.65 -3.64
N ALA A 128 11.11 2.45 -4.40
CA ALA A 128 11.19 3.90 -4.35
C ALA A 128 10.90 4.47 -2.96
N ARG A 129 9.92 3.90 -2.23
CA ARG A 129 9.63 4.30 -0.85
C ARG A 129 10.81 4.04 0.09
N ARG A 130 11.49 2.90 -0.05
CA ARG A 130 12.67 2.58 0.75
C ARG A 130 13.82 3.56 0.48
N GLU A 131 14.07 3.86 -0.79
CA GLU A 131 15.11 4.83 -1.18
C GLU A 131 14.80 6.24 -0.65
N LEU A 132 13.53 6.67 -0.69
CA LEU A 132 13.11 7.95 -0.10
C LEU A 132 13.35 7.99 1.41
N GLU A 133 13.05 6.91 2.14
CA GLU A 133 13.34 6.83 3.58
C GLU A 133 14.86 6.91 3.87
N GLU A 134 15.70 6.35 3.01
CA GLU A 134 17.16 6.47 3.13
C GLU A 134 17.64 7.90 2.86
N ILE A 135 17.10 8.55 1.82
CA ILE A 135 17.41 9.96 1.52
C ILE A 135 17.00 10.87 2.69
N ASP A 136 15.79 10.69 3.23
CA ASP A 136 15.30 11.49 4.36
C ASP A 136 16.22 11.35 5.58
N LYS A 137 16.66 10.13 5.90
CA LYS A 137 17.63 9.89 6.99
C LYS A 137 18.96 10.59 6.76
N ILE A 138 19.49 10.54 5.53
CA ILE A 138 20.75 11.21 5.19
C ILE A 138 20.57 12.73 5.26
N THR A 139 19.47 13.28 4.74
CA THR A 139 19.17 14.71 4.80
C THR A 139 19.05 15.20 6.24
N GLU A 140 18.35 14.46 7.11
CA GLU A 140 18.25 14.78 8.53
C GLU A 140 19.63 14.77 9.19
N PHE A 141 20.42 13.72 8.96
CA PHE A 141 21.78 13.62 9.47
C PHE A 141 22.67 14.79 9.01
N THR A 142 22.63 15.14 7.72
CA THR A 142 23.37 16.28 7.17
C THR A 142 22.93 17.59 7.83
N ARG A 143 21.62 17.79 8.04
CA ARG A 143 21.11 18.99 8.74
C ARG A 143 21.67 19.08 10.16
N ILE A 144 21.71 17.96 10.89
CA ILE A 144 22.28 17.89 12.24
C ILE A 144 23.77 18.23 12.21
N VAL A 145 24.54 17.65 11.29
CA VAL A 145 25.98 17.93 11.15
C VAL A 145 26.22 19.41 10.87
N VAL A 146 25.48 20.00 9.93
CA VAL A 146 25.62 21.43 9.58
C VAL A 146 25.21 22.33 10.74
N ALA A 147 24.12 22.03 11.44
CA ALA A 147 23.72 22.79 12.63
C ALA A 147 24.79 22.73 13.73
N ALA A 148 25.32 21.52 14.01
CA ALA A 148 26.38 21.32 15.00
C ALA A 148 27.69 22.05 14.61
N GLN A 149 28.06 22.04 13.32
CA GLN A 149 29.19 22.80 12.79
C GLN A 149 29.02 24.31 12.89
N ASN A 150 27.78 24.79 12.95
CA ASN A 150 27.44 26.20 13.16
C ASN A 150 27.26 26.55 14.65
N GLY A 151 27.59 25.64 15.56
CA GLY A 151 27.59 25.88 17.00
C GLY A 151 26.23 25.66 17.69
N ASP A 152 25.29 24.96 17.05
CA ASP A 152 24.07 24.49 17.71
C ASP A 152 24.42 23.32 18.65
N ARG A 153 24.22 23.53 19.95
CA ARG A 153 24.51 22.54 20.98
C ARG A 153 23.62 21.30 20.89
N GLU A 154 22.31 21.47 20.68
CA GLU A 154 21.38 20.34 20.65
C GLU A 154 21.67 19.43 19.46
N ALA A 155 22.00 20.03 18.31
CA ALA A 155 22.46 19.29 17.14
C ALA A 155 23.76 18.53 17.43
N PHE A 156 24.71 19.13 18.15
CA PHE A 156 25.96 18.48 18.54
C PHE A 156 25.73 17.30 19.49
N ASP A 157 24.84 17.45 20.48
CA ASP A 157 24.48 16.38 21.41
C ASP A 157 23.79 15.21 20.67
N ARG A 158 22.86 15.52 19.74
CA ARG A 158 22.26 14.52 18.84
C ARG A 158 23.32 13.81 18.00
N LEU A 159 24.30 14.52 17.47
CA LEU A 159 25.40 13.92 16.70
C LEU A 159 26.21 12.92 17.56
N GLY A 160 26.44 13.26 18.83
CA GLY A 160 27.04 12.34 19.81
C GLY A 160 26.20 11.07 20.02
N HIS A 161 24.87 11.19 20.06
CA HIS A 161 23.97 10.03 20.09
C HIS A 161 24.09 9.17 18.84
N TYR A 162 24.03 9.75 17.64
CA TYR A 162 24.23 9.02 16.37
C TYR A 162 25.56 8.27 16.32
N ALA A 163 26.63 8.85 16.88
CA ALA A 163 27.94 8.21 16.96
C ALA A 163 27.98 6.98 17.88
N SER A 164 27.10 6.95 18.90
CA SER A 164 27.01 5.85 19.86
C SER A 164 26.06 4.73 19.44
N GLU A 165 25.07 5.03 18.60
CA GLU A 165 24.10 4.08 18.11
C GLU A 165 24.72 3.13 17.07
N GLN A 166 24.21 1.89 16.99
CA GLN A 166 24.62 0.93 15.96
C GLN A 166 23.82 1.18 14.67
N SER A 167 24.10 2.31 14.01
CA SER A 167 23.52 2.68 12.71
C SER A 167 24.59 2.72 11.61
N ASP A 168 24.17 2.67 10.34
CA ASP A 168 25.09 2.81 9.20
C ASP A 168 25.79 4.18 9.17
N LEU A 169 25.19 5.19 9.81
CA LEU A 169 25.72 6.54 9.93
C LEU A 169 26.65 6.73 11.13
N SER A 170 26.75 5.75 12.03
CA SER A 170 27.51 5.88 13.29
C SER A 170 28.97 6.27 13.11
N ARG A 171 29.66 5.70 12.11
CA ARG A 171 31.05 6.07 11.81
C ARG A 171 31.17 7.50 11.30
N LEU A 172 30.28 7.91 10.39
CA LEU A 172 30.24 9.28 9.85
C LEU A 172 29.93 10.29 10.97
N ALA A 173 29.01 9.94 11.87
CA ALA A 173 28.67 10.75 13.03
C ALA A 173 29.87 10.90 13.98
N ALA A 174 30.59 9.81 14.27
CA ALA A 174 31.79 9.85 15.10
C ALA A 174 32.89 10.73 14.48
N ASP A 175 33.14 10.59 13.18
CA ASP A 175 34.14 11.40 12.46
C ASP A 175 33.75 12.90 12.47
N ALA A 176 32.48 13.22 12.22
CA ALA A 176 31.97 14.57 12.27
C ALA A 176 32.05 15.16 13.69
N TYR A 177 31.69 14.38 14.71
CA TYR A 177 31.78 14.76 16.11
C TYR A 177 33.22 15.13 16.50
N VAL A 178 34.19 14.27 16.18
CA VAL A 178 35.62 14.53 16.41
C VAL A 178 36.11 15.75 15.62
N GLY A 179 35.67 15.92 14.37
CA GLY A 179 35.99 17.10 13.55
C GLY A 179 35.49 18.41 14.16
N ILE A 180 34.28 18.42 14.69
CA ILE A 180 33.71 19.58 15.39
C ILE A 180 34.45 19.83 16.71
N CYS A 181 34.69 18.79 17.51
CA CYS A 181 35.50 18.88 18.73
C CYS A 181 36.89 19.45 18.48
N SER A 182 37.56 19.07 17.40
CA SER A 182 38.89 19.59 17.08
C SER A 182 38.85 21.04 16.57
N THR A 183 37.80 21.41 15.84
CA THR A 183 37.56 22.79 15.39
C THR A 183 37.33 23.73 16.58
N TYR A 184 36.49 23.32 17.53
CA TYR A 184 36.16 24.14 18.70
C TYR A 184 37.06 23.97 19.91
N GLY A 185 37.75 22.83 20.02
CA GLY A 185 38.75 22.52 21.06
C GLY A 185 40.15 23.05 20.74
N GLY A 186 40.40 23.43 19.49
CA GLY A 186 41.55 24.27 19.12
C GLY A 186 41.49 25.62 19.84
N VAL A 187 42.61 26.36 19.86
CA VAL A 187 42.68 27.71 20.44
C VAL A 187 41.80 28.66 19.61
N ILE A 188 40.49 28.58 19.84
CA ILE A 188 39.60 29.70 19.56
C ILE A 188 39.98 30.68 20.65
N GLU A 189 40.95 31.55 20.39
CA GLU A 189 40.78 32.91 20.86
C GLU A 189 39.48 33.39 20.23
N PRO A 190 38.58 34.05 20.97
CA PRO A 190 37.28 34.45 20.44
C PRO A 190 37.57 35.31 19.22
N GLY A 191 37.48 34.68 18.05
CA GLY A 191 37.88 35.30 16.79
C GLY A 191 37.09 36.57 16.74
N PHE A 192 37.80 37.70 16.61
CA PHE A 192 37.26 39.05 16.63
C PHE A 192 36.06 39.16 15.67
N LEU A 193 34.87 38.75 16.11
CA LEU A 193 33.65 39.44 15.77
C LEU A 193 33.93 40.81 16.32
N ASN A 194 34.29 41.73 15.42
CA ASN A 194 34.51 43.14 15.70
C ASN A 194 33.16 43.73 16.10
N LEU A 195 32.66 43.28 17.26
CA LEU A 195 31.50 43.77 17.93
C LEU A 195 31.80 45.24 18.13
N SER A 196 31.00 46.09 17.52
CA SER A 196 31.11 47.53 17.74
C SER A 196 30.56 47.93 19.12
N SER A 197 30.06 46.99 19.94
CA SER A 197 29.67 47.28 21.33
C SER A 197 29.71 46.10 22.34
N PRO A 198 30.86 45.47 22.61
CA PRO A 198 31.08 44.78 23.89
C PRO A 198 31.30 45.77 25.05
N SER A 199 31.47 47.06 24.75
CA SER A 199 31.59 48.17 25.72
C SER A 199 30.43 48.23 26.71
N ASP A 200 29.25 47.78 26.29
CA ASP A 200 28.05 47.82 27.12
C ASP A 200 28.08 46.71 28.18
N LEU A 201 28.72 45.56 27.90
CA LEU A 201 28.83 44.46 28.85
C LEU A 201 29.85 44.71 29.96
N GLU A 202 30.91 45.46 29.65
CA GLU A 202 31.94 45.84 30.63
C GLU A 202 31.42 46.90 31.62
N SER A 203 30.49 47.75 31.17
CA SER A 203 29.91 48.84 31.98
C SER A 203 28.58 48.48 32.66
N LEU A 204 27.98 47.34 32.31
CA LEU A 204 26.67 46.94 32.83
C LEU A 204 26.70 46.62 34.33
N ALA A 205 25.67 47.04 35.08
CA ALA A 205 25.52 46.69 36.48
C ALA A 205 25.41 45.16 36.69
N ARG A 206 25.96 44.64 37.79
CA ARG A 206 26.07 43.20 38.10
C ARG A 206 24.72 42.46 38.01
N ASP A 207 23.67 43.06 38.53
CA ASP A 207 22.30 42.51 38.54
C ASP A 207 21.68 42.42 37.13
N LYS A 208 22.21 43.16 36.15
CA LYS A 208 21.74 43.19 34.77
C LYS A 208 22.51 42.28 33.82
N VAL A 209 23.67 41.77 34.24
CA VAL A 209 24.54 40.92 33.39
C VAL A 209 23.83 39.68 32.85
N ARG A 210 23.08 38.97 33.69
CA ARG A 210 22.37 37.75 33.26
C ARG A 210 21.22 38.05 32.30
N GLU A 211 20.46 39.11 32.57
CA GLU A 211 19.35 39.55 31.72
C GLU A 211 19.86 39.95 30.33
N PHE A 212 20.96 40.72 30.28
CA PHE A 212 21.58 41.11 29.03
C PHE A 212 22.15 39.90 28.28
N TYR A 213 22.81 38.97 28.99
CA TYR A 213 23.33 37.74 28.38
C TYR A 213 22.26 36.97 27.63
N VAL A 214 21.09 36.73 28.25
CA VAL A 214 19.97 36.00 27.64
C VAL A 214 19.37 36.77 26.45
N SER A 215 19.45 38.10 26.45
CA SER A 215 18.97 38.93 25.35
C SER A 215 19.89 38.95 24.12
N LEU A 216 21.14 38.51 24.26
CA LEU A 216 22.08 38.49 23.15
C LEU A 216 21.72 37.39 22.14
N PRO A 217 21.98 37.61 20.85
CA PRO A 217 22.06 36.52 19.89
C PRO A 217 23.10 35.47 20.30
N SER A 218 22.81 34.18 20.07
CA SER A 218 23.66 33.03 20.47
C SER A 218 25.10 33.12 19.96
N ILE A 219 25.32 33.76 18.81
CA ILE A 219 26.63 34.02 18.21
C ILE A 219 27.56 34.85 19.11
N TYR A 220 27.00 35.63 20.05
CA TYR A 220 27.77 36.50 20.95
C TYR A 220 27.95 35.91 22.35
N HIS A 221 27.27 34.81 22.67
CA HIS A 221 27.29 34.22 24.01
C HIS A 221 28.71 33.83 24.45
N ALA A 222 29.52 33.26 23.55
CA ALA A 222 30.91 32.89 23.89
C ALA A 222 31.77 34.10 24.27
N HIS A 223 31.61 35.21 23.56
CA HIS A 223 32.32 36.45 23.86
C HIS A 223 31.84 37.05 25.18
N ALA A 224 30.53 37.06 25.42
CA ALA A 224 29.96 37.52 26.68
C ALA A 224 30.46 36.69 27.88
N VAL A 225 30.55 35.36 27.75
CA VAL A 225 31.13 34.49 28.78
C VAL A 225 32.57 34.90 29.11
N HIS A 226 33.39 35.18 28.10
CA HIS A 226 34.78 35.62 28.29
C HIS A 226 34.88 36.97 29.00
N ILE A 227 34.05 37.96 28.64
CA ILE A 227 34.03 39.27 29.30
C ILE A 227 33.57 39.12 30.76
N ILE A 228 32.46 38.42 31.01
CA ILE A 228 31.91 38.21 32.36
C ILE A 228 32.93 37.50 33.26
N TRP A 229 33.67 36.53 32.71
CA TRP A 229 34.73 35.85 33.44
C TRP A 229 35.87 36.80 33.86
N LYS A 230 36.26 37.75 33.01
CA LYS A 230 37.33 38.72 33.28
C LYS A 230 36.93 39.86 34.22
N ARG A 231 35.64 40.10 34.43
CA ARG A 231 35.13 41.14 35.32
C ARG A 231 35.47 40.84 36.78
N GLU A 232 36.25 41.72 37.42
CA GLU A 232 36.65 41.58 38.83
C GLU A 232 35.60 42.10 39.82
N ASP A 233 34.66 42.93 39.33
CA ASP A 233 33.58 43.49 40.13
C ASP A 233 32.48 42.47 40.47
N ILE A 234 32.42 41.35 39.74
CA ILE A 234 31.52 40.24 40.00
C ILE A 234 32.24 39.24 40.93
N PRO A 235 31.67 38.89 42.10
CA PRO A 235 32.25 37.89 42.98
C PRO A 235 32.54 36.59 42.25
N LYS A 236 33.61 35.92 42.66
CA LYS A 236 34.04 34.67 42.04
C LYS A 236 32.93 33.61 42.05
N ASP A 237 32.21 33.47 43.17
CA ASP A 237 31.13 32.49 43.33
C ASP A 237 30.00 32.73 42.31
N ASP A 238 29.58 33.98 42.11
CA ASP A 238 28.61 34.37 41.08
C ASP A 238 29.09 34.05 39.66
N ARG A 239 30.39 34.30 39.37
CA ARG A 239 30.95 33.96 38.06
C ARG A 239 30.91 32.45 37.82
N LEU A 240 31.28 31.65 38.81
CA LEU A 240 31.22 30.19 38.72
C LEU A 240 29.78 29.67 38.55
N GLU A 241 28.82 30.23 39.29
CA GLU A 241 27.40 29.92 39.11
C GLU A 241 26.91 30.30 37.71
N PHE A 242 27.36 31.45 37.18
CA PHE A 242 27.08 31.84 35.80
C PHE A 242 27.63 30.82 34.79
N LEU A 243 28.89 30.41 34.91
CA LEU A 243 29.48 29.39 34.04
C LEU A 243 28.70 28.07 34.10
N ALA A 244 28.29 27.64 35.31
CA ALA A 244 27.47 26.44 35.49
C ALA A 244 26.12 26.57 34.80
N SER A 245 25.47 27.73 34.85
CA SER A 245 24.20 27.97 34.14
C SER A 245 24.36 27.92 32.62
N VAL A 246 25.44 28.49 32.07
CA VAL A 246 25.76 28.40 30.63
C VAL A 246 25.96 26.95 30.22
N LEU A 247 26.69 26.18 31.03
CA LEU A 247 26.91 24.76 30.79
C LEU A 247 25.62 23.93 30.80
N GLN A 248 24.57 24.36 31.51
CA GLN A 248 23.33 23.60 31.61
C GLN A 248 22.36 23.89 30.47
N SER A 249 22.21 25.16 30.09
CA SER A 249 21.08 25.58 29.25
C SER A 249 21.44 26.39 28.02
N ASP A 250 22.71 26.76 27.82
CA ASP A 250 23.05 27.63 26.70
C ASP A 250 22.95 26.89 25.35
N PRO A 251 22.27 27.48 24.34
CA PRO A 251 22.14 26.85 23.02
C PRO A 251 23.44 26.92 22.19
N SER A 252 24.37 27.82 22.53
CA SER A 252 25.64 27.95 21.83
C SER A 252 26.64 26.92 22.35
N LEU A 253 27.03 26.01 21.46
CA LEU A 253 28.12 25.07 21.71
C LEU A 253 29.40 25.81 22.08
N THR A 254 29.72 26.90 21.38
CA THR A 254 30.93 27.68 21.65
C THR A 254 30.89 28.32 23.04
N ALA A 255 29.76 28.90 23.46
CA ALA A 255 29.65 29.48 24.79
C ALA A 255 29.81 28.44 25.89
N THR A 256 29.21 27.27 25.67
CA THR A 256 29.30 26.11 26.55
C THR A 256 30.74 25.62 26.71
N LEU A 257 31.50 25.53 25.60
CA LEU A 257 32.92 25.16 25.63
C LEU A 257 33.79 26.18 26.37
N TYR A 258 33.56 27.48 26.18
CA TYR A 258 34.26 28.53 26.91
C TYR A 258 33.97 28.48 28.40
N ALA A 259 32.68 28.36 28.76
CA ALA A 259 32.29 28.24 30.15
C ALA A 259 32.94 27.02 30.81
N GLY A 260 33.00 25.91 30.08
CA GLY A 260 33.66 24.71 30.56
C GLY A 260 35.17 24.84 30.72
N LYS A 261 35.84 25.53 29.80
CA LYS A 261 37.27 25.81 29.89
C LYS A 261 37.60 26.68 31.10
N PHE A 262 36.85 27.76 31.32
CA PHE A 262 37.08 28.64 32.48
C PHE A 262 36.77 27.94 33.79
N LEU A 263 35.66 27.19 33.85
CA LEU A 263 35.29 26.44 35.04
C LEU A 263 36.40 25.44 35.41
N ALA A 264 36.87 24.64 34.45
CA ALA A 264 37.94 23.67 34.69
C ALA A 264 39.28 24.29 35.10
N ALA A 265 39.64 25.43 34.49
CA ALA A 265 40.84 26.16 34.84
C ALA A 265 40.80 26.66 36.30
N ASP A 266 39.63 27.11 36.75
CA ASP A 266 39.46 27.65 38.10
C ASP A 266 39.32 26.56 39.18
N THR A 267 38.60 25.48 38.88
CA THR A 267 38.37 24.37 39.82
C THR A 267 39.49 23.34 39.83
N GLY A 268 40.46 23.44 38.91
CA GLY A 268 41.52 22.45 38.72
C GLY A 268 41.01 21.08 38.23
N LEU A 269 39.79 21.02 37.71
CA LEU A 269 39.23 19.78 37.15
C LEU A 269 39.92 19.47 35.82
N LYS A 270 40.47 18.25 35.71
CA LYS A 270 41.03 17.73 34.45
C LYS A 270 39.92 17.19 33.55
N TRP A 271 38.98 18.04 33.14
CA TRP A 271 37.99 17.67 32.13
C TRP A 271 38.41 18.17 30.75
N GLU A 272 38.02 17.46 29.69
CA GLU A 272 38.08 18.02 28.34
C GLU A 272 36.74 18.73 28.08
N PRO A 273 36.73 20.06 27.88
CA PRO A 273 35.48 20.83 27.73
C PRO A 273 34.61 20.34 26.56
N SER A 274 35.21 19.67 25.57
CA SER A 274 34.55 19.06 24.41
C SER A 274 33.64 17.88 24.73
N VAL A 275 33.75 17.29 25.93
CA VAL A 275 32.92 16.17 26.37
C VAL A 275 31.88 16.71 27.35
N LEU A 276 30.84 17.36 26.81
CA LEU A 276 29.77 17.95 27.61
C LEU A 276 28.77 16.93 28.16
N THR A 277 28.91 15.65 27.80
CA THR A 277 28.18 14.58 28.47
C THR A 277 28.90 14.23 29.79
N PRO A 278 28.24 14.35 30.96
CA PRO A 278 28.84 13.90 32.21
C PRO A 278 29.28 12.43 32.06
N LEU A 279 30.50 12.13 32.48
CA LEU A 279 31.25 10.88 32.34
C LEU A 279 30.52 9.58 32.79
N GLY A 280 29.27 9.67 33.27
CA GLY A 280 28.43 8.53 33.63
C GLY A 280 27.94 7.69 32.44
N THR A 281 27.84 8.25 31.23
CA THR A 281 27.23 7.57 30.07
C THR A 281 28.24 7.01 29.05
N GLN A 282 29.52 7.39 29.13
CA GLN A 282 30.53 7.02 28.11
C GLN A 282 31.26 5.69 28.33
N ARG A 283 30.90 4.88 29.34
CA ARG A 283 31.55 3.57 29.59
C ARG A 283 31.49 2.60 28.39
N GLY A 284 30.58 2.81 27.43
CA GLY A 284 30.46 2.00 26.21
C GLY A 284 31.39 2.38 25.05
N LEU A 285 31.81 3.64 24.93
CA LEU A 285 32.62 4.11 23.80
C LEU A 285 34.12 3.84 23.99
N ALA A 286 34.62 4.00 25.21
CA ALA A 286 36.03 3.72 25.55
C ALA A 286 36.40 2.24 25.41
N GLN A 287 35.42 1.32 25.45
CA GLN A 287 35.67 -0.11 25.38
C GLN A 287 35.76 -0.64 23.94
N ARG A 288 35.32 0.13 22.93
CA ARG A 288 35.53 -0.18 21.51
C ARG A 288 36.82 0.42 20.93
N GLN A 289 37.41 1.41 21.60
CA GLN A 289 38.72 1.97 21.25
C GLN A 289 39.73 1.62 22.35
N GLY A 290 40.16 0.35 22.38
CA GLY A 290 41.34 -0.05 23.13
C GLY A 290 42.59 0.56 22.50
N GLY A 291 42.90 1.80 22.87
CA GLY A 291 44.07 2.54 22.41
C GLY A 291 44.02 3.99 22.89
N ASP A 292 44.71 4.24 24.00
CA ASP A 292 45.17 5.53 24.55
C ASP A 292 44.64 6.82 23.90
N GLY A 293 43.80 7.55 24.65
CA GLY A 293 43.70 9.02 24.66
C GLY A 293 43.96 9.75 23.33
N VAL A 294 43.17 9.48 22.29
CA VAL A 294 43.28 10.14 20.98
C VAL A 294 42.53 11.47 20.98
N CYS A 295 43.00 12.43 21.77
CA CYS A 295 42.87 13.87 21.45
C CYS A 295 44.25 14.56 21.33
N ALA A 296 45.34 13.80 21.44
CA ALA A 296 46.69 14.30 21.21
C ALA A 296 47.08 14.17 19.72
N LYS A 297 47.09 15.30 19.00
CA LYS A 297 47.79 15.56 17.73
C LYS A 297 47.53 14.53 16.62
N SER A 298 46.40 14.63 15.92
CA SER A 298 46.30 14.16 14.52
C SER A 298 46.43 15.37 13.57
N PRO A 299 47.06 15.22 12.39
CA PRO A 299 47.09 16.26 11.37
C PRO A 299 45.67 16.47 10.78
N PRO A 300 45.34 17.68 10.31
CA PRO A 300 43.97 18.00 9.92
C PRO A 300 43.49 17.14 8.73
N PRO A 301 42.27 16.56 8.79
CA PRO A 301 41.74 15.78 7.68
C PRO A 301 41.23 16.71 6.55
N ARG A 302 41.41 16.25 5.31
CA ARG A 302 40.93 16.85 4.05
C ARG A 302 39.40 16.81 3.88
N LEU A 303 38.63 16.83 4.98
CA LEU A 303 37.18 16.67 5.01
C LEU A 303 36.45 17.87 4.37
N SER A 304 37.05 19.07 4.37
CA SER A 304 36.49 20.26 3.71
C SER A 304 36.37 20.09 2.19
N ALA A 305 37.30 19.36 1.55
CA ALA A 305 37.26 19.10 0.12
C ALA A 305 36.18 18.08 -0.26
N PHE A 306 35.90 17.11 0.63
CA PHE A 306 34.95 16.03 0.35
C PHE A 306 33.48 16.49 0.48
N LEU A 307 33.18 17.36 1.45
CA LEU A 307 31.84 17.94 1.62
C LEU A 307 31.49 18.95 0.52
N LEU A 308 32.47 19.72 0.02
CA LEU A 308 32.28 20.58 -1.15
C LEU A 308 32.03 19.77 -2.43
N LEU A 309 32.68 18.61 -2.60
CA LEU A 309 32.44 17.71 -3.73
C LEU A 309 31.06 17.04 -3.67
N LEU A 310 30.57 16.69 -2.49
CA LEU A 310 29.22 16.14 -2.31
C LEU A 310 28.12 17.18 -2.61
N GLY A 311 28.33 18.44 -2.21
CA GLY A 311 27.41 19.53 -2.55
C GLY A 311 27.30 19.78 -4.07
N TYR A 312 28.41 19.69 -4.80
CA TYR A 312 28.40 19.82 -6.27
C TYR A 312 27.75 18.61 -6.96
N ALA A 313 27.99 17.38 -6.49
CA ALA A 313 27.41 16.18 -7.08
C ALA A 313 25.88 16.13 -6.95
N VAL A 314 25.33 16.60 -5.82
CA VAL A 314 23.87 16.67 -5.60
C VAL A 314 23.23 17.75 -6.48
N ALA A 315 23.91 18.88 -6.69
CA ALA A 315 23.41 19.96 -7.55
C ALA A 315 23.37 19.55 -9.05
N ASP A 316 24.33 18.77 -9.52
CA ASP A 316 24.31 18.23 -10.90
C ASP A 316 23.28 17.11 -11.08
N ALA A 317 23.07 16.25 -10.07
CA ALA A 317 22.03 15.22 -10.12
C ALA A 317 20.61 15.81 -10.19
N LEU A 318 20.37 16.94 -9.51
CA LEU A 318 19.07 17.64 -9.54
C LEU A 318 18.80 18.32 -10.89
N LYS A 319 19.83 18.80 -11.60
CA LYS A 319 19.67 19.37 -12.95
C LYS A 319 19.25 18.35 -14.00
N VAL A 320 19.65 17.10 -13.85
CA VAL A 320 19.28 16.01 -14.77
C VAL A 320 17.80 15.61 -14.63
N LEU A 321 17.18 15.90 -13.48
CA LEU A 321 15.76 15.62 -13.24
C LEU A 321 14.81 16.75 -13.70
N GLU A 322 15.35 17.94 -14.04
CA GLU A 322 14.57 19.11 -14.45
C GLU A 322 14.36 19.26 -15.96
N ASP A 323 14.98 18.39 -16.78
CA ASP A 323 14.87 18.47 -18.26
C ASP A 323 14.28 17.17 -18.84
N PRO A 324 12.93 17.03 -18.88
CA PRO A 324 12.28 15.91 -19.52
C PRO A 324 12.08 16.25 -21.01
N SER A 325 13.14 16.11 -21.81
CA SER A 325 13.07 16.10 -23.28
C SER A 325 13.22 14.69 -23.81
#